data_AF-A0A419ED12-F1
#
_entry.id   AF-A0A419ED12-F1
#
_cell.length_a   1.000
_cell.length_b   1.000
_cell.length_c   1.000
_cell.angle_alpha   90.00
_cell.angle_beta   90.00
_cell.angle_gamma   90.00
#
_symmetry.space_group_name_H-M   'P 1'
#
loop_
_entity.id
_entity.type
_entity.pdbx_description
1 polymer ?
#
loop_
_entity_poly.entity_id
_entity_poly.type
_entity_poly.pdbx_seq_one_letter_code
_entity_poly.pdbx_strand_id
1 'polypeptide(L)'
;AGLFNQMSGGGFGGEMSGYRMLNDARLFYIARPLIIGSDSCLECHSTPEQAPASLIATYGDDGGFGWTLGQTIAVQIIYVPAQEVFDAALRTFTLVMGIFIITFALVVLLINTLLKRYVIQPVNVLSGLADKIRSDENYSSDLESDALQSITSRADELGSLAQVFRKMATEVHTRTGMLKNQVNQLIIKIDEMRRKQQVSEVTNTEFFNDLQKRAGELRNRKKDDGEDASSP
;
A
#
# COMPACT_ATOMS: atom_id res chain seq x y z
N ALA A 1 -32.17 -0.09 51.94
CA ALA A 1 -31.33 -0.11 53.14
C ALA A 1 -29.91 0.44 52.93
N GLY A 2 -29.20 0.16 51.82
CA GLY A 2 -27.77 0.54 51.69
C GLY A 2 -27.44 2.03 51.57
N LEU A 3 -28.14 2.79 50.71
CA LEU A 3 -27.73 4.16 50.35
C LEU A 3 -27.83 5.17 51.50
N PHE A 4 -28.91 5.11 52.29
CA PHE A 4 -29.07 5.96 53.46
C PHE A 4 -27.96 5.69 54.48
N ASN A 5 -27.74 4.42 54.85
CA ASN A 5 -26.68 4.04 55.80
C ASN A 5 -25.27 4.38 55.31
N GLN A 6 -25.04 4.31 53.99
CA GLN A 6 -23.76 4.67 53.37
C GLN A 6 -23.51 6.18 53.40
N MET A 7 -24.56 7.00 53.26
CA MET A 7 -24.47 8.46 53.34
C MET A 7 -24.50 8.98 54.78
N SER A 8 -25.18 8.28 55.69
CA SER A 8 -25.32 8.70 57.09
C SER A 8 -24.17 8.22 57.97
N GLY A 9 -23.47 7.14 57.58
CA GLY A 9 -22.42 6.49 58.38
C GLY A 9 -20.97 6.84 58.00
N GLY A 10 -20.74 7.55 56.90
CA GLY A 10 -19.40 7.98 56.46
C GLY A 10 -19.41 9.45 56.07
N GLY A 11 -18.34 10.18 56.37
CA GLY A 11 -18.20 11.64 56.21
C GLY A 11 -18.28 12.20 54.77
N PHE A 12 -19.07 11.59 53.89
CA PHE A 12 -19.42 12.08 52.58
C PHE A 12 -20.64 12.98 52.68
N GLY A 13 -20.44 14.26 53.03
CA GLY A 13 -21.48 15.31 52.92
C GLY A 13 -21.82 15.68 51.47
N GLY A 14 -21.57 14.79 50.51
CA GLY A 14 -21.61 15.06 49.08
C GLY A 14 -22.56 14.16 48.30
N GLU A 15 -22.87 14.57 47.08
CA GLU A 15 -23.64 13.79 46.11
C GLU A 15 -22.94 12.47 45.78
N MET A 16 -23.70 11.37 45.72
CA MET A 16 -23.22 10.09 45.20
C MET A 16 -24.03 9.72 43.95
N SER A 17 -23.36 9.14 42.96
CA SER A 17 -24.01 8.67 41.74
C SER A 17 -23.52 7.30 41.33
N GLY A 18 -24.32 6.58 40.54
CA GLY A 18 -23.98 5.24 40.10
C GLY A 18 -25.12 4.55 39.37
N TYR A 19 -25.00 3.23 39.22
CA TYR A 19 -26.02 2.41 38.57
C TYR A 19 -26.64 1.44 39.55
N ARG A 20 -27.96 1.25 39.44
CA ARG A 20 -28.68 0.24 40.23
C ARG A 20 -29.79 -0.39 39.41
N MET A 21 -30.02 -1.68 39.64
CA MET A 21 -31.20 -2.36 39.10
C MET A 21 -32.42 -2.03 39.97
N LEU A 22 -33.46 -1.45 39.36
CA LEU A 22 -34.79 -1.26 39.95
C LEU A 22 -35.82 -1.78 38.94
N ASN A 23 -36.75 -2.64 39.37
CA ASN A 23 -37.83 -3.19 38.53
C ASN A 23 -37.30 -3.74 37.18
N ASP A 24 -36.21 -4.52 37.22
CA ASP A 24 -35.51 -5.09 36.07
C ASP A 24 -34.90 -4.10 35.05
N ALA A 25 -34.86 -2.80 35.37
CA ALA A 25 -34.18 -1.77 34.58
C ALA A 25 -32.90 -1.29 35.28
N ARG A 26 -31.80 -1.11 34.54
CA ARG A 26 -30.56 -0.51 35.09
C ARG A 26 -30.68 1.00 34.97
N LEU A 27 -31.01 1.64 36.09
CA LEU A 27 -31.16 3.09 36.15
C LEU A 27 -29.86 3.71 36.67
N PHE A 28 -29.48 4.84 36.08
CA PHE A 28 -28.50 5.72 36.68
C PHE A 28 -29.19 6.47 37.80
N TYR A 29 -28.57 6.56 38.97
CA TYR A 29 -29.11 7.33 40.08
C TYR A 29 -28.14 8.40 40.51
N ILE A 30 -28.72 9.51 40.95
CA ILE A 30 -28.03 10.58 41.67
C ILE A 30 -28.71 10.68 43.03
N ALA A 31 -27.94 10.50 44.09
CA ALA A 31 -28.39 10.55 45.46
C ALA A 31 -27.72 11.72 46.18
N ARG A 32 -28.48 12.49 46.94
CA ARG A 32 -27.98 13.60 47.77
C ARG A 32 -28.49 13.50 49.20
N PRO A 33 -27.62 13.60 50.22
CA PRO A 33 -28.06 13.63 51.60
C PRO A 33 -28.78 14.95 51.90
N LEU A 34 -29.84 14.87 52.70
CA LEU A 34 -30.50 16.03 53.29
C LEU A 34 -29.96 16.23 54.69
N ILE A 35 -29.05 17.20 54.83
CA ILE A 35 -28.36 17.53 56.08
C ILE A 35 -29.02 18.74 56.73
N ILE A 36 -29.24 18.69 58.05
CA ILE A 36 -29.72 19.84 58.81
C ILE A 36 -28.59 20.87 58.93
N GLY A 37 -28.63 21.86 58.03
CA GLY A 37 -27.60 22.90 57.93
C GLY A 37 -27.82 24.13 58.81
N SER A 38 -28.95 24.25 59.50
CA SER A 38 -29.26 25.42 60.33
C SER A 38 -30.16 25.08 61.52
N ASP A 39 -30.06 25.87 62.58
CA ASP A 39 -30.89 25.73 63.80
C ASP A 39 -32.38 26.01 63.55
N SER A 40 -32.74 26.78 62.50
CA SER A 40 -34.14 27.05 62.16
C SER A 40 -34.97 25.78 61.92
N CYS A 41 -34.33 24.69 61.50
CA CYS A 41 -34.98 23.40 61.32
C CYS A 41 -35.39 22.77 62.67
N LEU A 42 -34.64 23.04 63.72
CA LEU A 42 -34.83 22.50 65.06
C LEU A 42 -35.96 23.18 65.81
N GLU A 43 -36.41 24.37 65.37
CA GLU A 43 -37.61 25.03 65.92
C GLU A 43 -38.86 24.16 65.78
N CYS A 44 -38.92 23.31 64.75
CA CYS A 44 -40.05 22.43 64.50
C CYS A 44 -39.74 20.94 64.66
N HIS A 45 -38.47 20.52 64.58
CA HIS A 45 -38.08 19.10 64.56
C HIS A 45 -37.17 18.65 65.72
N SER A 46 -36.96 19.50 66.74
CA SER A 46 -36.18 19.14 67.94
C SER A 46 -36.96 18.22 68.87
N THR A 47 -37.92 18.75 69.64
CA THR A 47 -38.82 17.96 70.50
C THR A 47 -40.27 18.33 70.22
N PRO A 48 -41.23 17.41 70.43
CA PRO A 48 -42.64 17.69 70.19
C PRO A 48 -43.14 18.91 70.96
N GLU A 49 -42.63 19.18 72.17
CA GLU A 49 -43.08 20.30 73.01
C GLU A 49 -42.68 21.68 72.46
N GLN A 50 -41.64 21.74 71.63
CA GLN A 50 -41.15 22.98 71.01
C GLN A 50 -41.81 23.26 69.66
N ALA A 51 -42.40 22.24 69.05
CA ALA A 51 -42.98 22.35 67.71
C ALA A 51 -44.30 23.15 67.72
N PRO A 52 -44.64 23.85 66.62
CA PRO A 52 -45.92 24.55 66.50
C PRO A 52 -47.10 23.60 66.71
N ALA A 53 -48.09 24.03 67.49
CA ALA A 53 -49.28 23.21 67.79
C ALA A 53 -50.02 22.71 66.53
N SER A 54 -49.97 23.47 65.43
CA SER A 54 -50.55 23.06 64.14
C SER A 54 -49.84 21.86 63.51
N LEU A 55 -48.53 21.71 63.72
CA LEU A 55 -47.75 20.59 63.21
C LEU A 55 -48.14 19.30 63.94
N ILE A 56 -48.18 19.35 65.28
CA ILE A 56 -48.57 18.22 66.14
C ILE A 56 -50.01 17.81 65.85
N ALA A 57 -50.93 18.77 65.72
CA ALA A 57 -52.33 18.49 65.40
C ALA A 57 -52.51 17.81 64.02
N THR A 58 -51.59 18.01 63.09
CA THR A 58 -51.68 17.46 61.71
C THR A 58 -50.92 16.13 61.57
N TYR A 59 -49.73 16.00 62.17
CA TYR A 59 -48.80 14.89 61.96
C TYR A 59 -48.53 14.03 63.19
N GLY A 60 -49.03 14.42 64.37
CA GLY A 60 -48.76 13.75 65.64
C GLY A 60 -47.39 14.10 66.24
N ASP A 61 -47.07 13.44 67.37
CA ASP A 61 -45.83 13.58 68.13
C ASP A 61 -44.91 12.33 68.03
N ASP A 62 -45.38 11.26 67.40
CA ASP A 62 -44.68 9.96 67.32
C ASP A 62 -43.42 9.94 66.44
N GLY A 63 -43.30 10.85 65.45
CA GLY A 63 -42.24 10.77 64.44
C GLY A 63 -41.84 12.11 63.84
N GLY A 64 -40.61 12.20 63.33
CA GLY A 64 -40.09 13.41 62.71
C GLY A 64 -39.46 14.42 63.68
N PHE A 65 -39.26 14.03 64.94
CA PHE A 65 -38.56 14.81 65.97
C PHE A 65 -37.21 14.17 66.33
N GLY A 66 -36.44 14.83 67.19
CA GLY A 66 -35.12 14.38 67.66
C GLY A 66 -33.98 14.69 66.69
N TRP A 67 -34.19 15.62 65.76
CA TRP A 67 -33.15 16.02 64.81
C TRP A 67 -32.04 16.81 65.51
N THR A 68 -30.83 16.70 64.99
CA THR A 68 -29.64 17.43 65.48
C THR A 68 -28.95 18.18 64.34
N LEU A 69 -28.28 19.29 64.67
CA LEU A 69 -27.55 20.08 63.67
C LEU A 69 -26.43 19.23 63.04
N GLY A 70 -26.31 19.24 61.71
CA GLY A 70 -25.36 18.43 60.96
C GLY A 70 -25.80 16.98 60.73
N GLN A 71 -26.97 16.57 61.21
CA GLN A 71 -27.49 15.22 60.98
C GLN A 71 -28.05 15.07 59.57
N THR A 72 -27.80 13.90 58.95
CA THR A 72 -28.47 13.48 57.72
C THR A 72 -29.79 12.79 58.07
N ILE A 73 -30.91 13.40 57.69
CA ILE A 73 -32.25 12.91 58.03
C ILE A 73 -32.93 12.16 56.88
N ALA A 74 -32.50 12.42 55.65
CA ALA A 74 -33.06 11.80 54.46
C ALA A 74 -32.01 11.75 53.34
N VAL A 75 -32.33 11.00 52.28
CA VAL A 75 -31.56 11.00 51.04
C VAL A 75 -32.54 11.19 49.89
N GLN A 76 -32.32 12.23 49.09
CA GLN A 76 -33.06 12.45 47.85
C GLN A 76 -32.39 11.65 46.73
N ILE A 77 -33.13 10.78 46.05
CA ILE A 77 -32.62 9.96 44.95
C ILE A 77 -33.42 10.28 43.69
N ILE A 78 -32.73 10.62 42.61
CA ILE A 78 -33.31 10.77 41.28
C ILE A 78 -32.80 9.64 40.42
N TYR A 79 -33.72 8.93 39.76
CA TYR A 79 -33.41 7.86 38.82
C TYR A 79 -33.61 8.34 37.40
N VAL A 80 -32.62 8.09 36.54
CA VAL A 80 -32.63 8.45 35.12
C VAL A 80 -32.42 7.18 34.29
N PRO A 81 -33.32 6.86 33.33
CA PRO A 81 -33.17 5.74 32.42
C PRO A 81 -32.08 6.04 31.39
N ALA A 82 -30.82 5.84 31.80
CA ALA A 82 -29.67 6.18 30.96
C ALA A 82 -29.44 5.15 29.84
N GLN A 83 -29.93 3.91 29.99
CA GLN A 83 -29.73 2.83 29.00
C GLN A 83 -30.29 3.19 27.62
N GLU A 84 -31.51 3.71 27.55
CA GLU A 84 -32.13 4.07 26.26
C GLU A 84 -31.33 5.14 25.51
N VAL A 85 -30.78 6.11 26.25
CA VAL A 85 -29.93 7.17 25.68
C VAL A 85 -28.62 6.59 25.17
N PHE A 86 -27.98 5.70 25.93
CA PHE A 86 -26.73 5.06 25.51
C PHE A 86 -26.92 4.09 24.35
N ASP A 87 -27.99 3.32 24.33
CA ASP A 87 -28.29 2.37 23.24
C ASP A 87 -28.58 3.11 21.93
N ALA A 88 -29.33 4.22 21.99
CA ALA A 88 -29.54 5.10 20.85
C ALA A 88 -28.21 5.72 20.36
N ALA A 89 -27.35 6.15 21.28
CA ALA A 89 -26.03 6.69 20.96
C ALA A 89 -25.12 5.63 20.31
N LEU A 90 -25.06 4.41 20.84
CA LEU A 90 -24.27 3.30 20.29
C LEU A 90 -24.79 2.85 18.93
N ARG A 91 -26.12 2.82 18.72
CA ARG A 91 -26.71 2.51 17.41
C ARG A 91 -26.33 3.55 16.36
N THR A 92 -26.39 4.83 16.72
CA THR A 92 -26.00 5.92 15.80
C THR A 92 -24.51 5.86 15.52
N PHE A 93 -23.71 5.66 16.56
CA PHE A 93 -22.25 5.54 16.46
C PHE A 93 -21.84 4.37 15.55
N THR A 94 -22.44 3.19 15.72
CA THR A 94 -22.14 2.00 14.91
C THR A 94 -22.54 2.19 13.44
N LEU A 95 -23.69 2.82 13.17
CA LEU A 95 -24.09 3.16 11.81
C LEU A 95 -23.10 4.13 11.15
N VAL A 96 -22.76 5.21 11.84
CA VAL A 96 -21.80 6.21 11.35
C VAL A 96 -20.44 5.55 11.11
N MET A 97 -19.92 4.81 12.08
CA MET A 97 -18.64 4.12 11.98
C MET A 97 -18.65 3.08 10.84
N GLY A 98 -19.75 2.36 10.65
CA GLY A 98 -19.93 1.43 9.54
C GLY A 98 -19.85 2.11 8.18
N ILE A 99 -20.53 3.25 8.01
CA ILE A 99 -20.45 4.06 6.78
C ILE A 99 -19.02 4.54 6.53
N PHE A 100 -18.33 5.03 7.56
CA PHE A 100 -16.93 5.46 7.45
C PHE A 100 -16.02 4.33 7.01
N ILE A 101 -16.12 3.15 7.63
CA ILE A 101 -15.31 1.97 7.28
C ILE A 101 -15.56 1.55 5.83
N ILE A 102 -16.83 1.47 5.42
CA ILE A 102 -17.19 1.10 4.03
C ILE A 102 -16.62 2.13 3.05
N THR A 103 -16.78 3.42 3.34
CA THR A 103 -16.27 4.49 2.47
C THR A 103 -14.76 4.42 2.34
N PHE A 104 -14.04 4.27 3.45
CA PHE A 104 -12.58 4.10 3.43
C PHE A 104 -12.15 2.84 2.69
N ALA A 105 -12.82 1.72 2.91
CA ALA A 105 -12.52 0.47 2.20
C ALA A 105 -12.70 0.63 0.68
N LEU A 106 -13.77 1.29 0.24
CA LEU A 106 -14.01 1.60 -1.17
C LEU A 106 -12.93 2.52 -1.74
N VAL A 107 -12.54 3.57 -1.02
CA VAL A 107 -11.47 4.49 -1.44
C VAL A 107 -10.14 3.76 -1.56
N VAL A 108 -9.76 2.95 -0.57
CA VAL A 108 -8.52 2.16 -0.61
C VAL A 108 -8.54 1.17 -1.78
N LEU A 109 -9.65 0.47 -1.99
CA LEU A 109 -9.81 -0.45 -3.11
C LEU A 109 -9.71 0.29 -4.46
N LEU A 110 -10.36 1.45 -4.58
CA LEU A 110 -10.30 2.29 -5.77
C LEU A 110 -8.87 2.77 -6.05
N ILE A 111 -8.18 3.33 -5.06
CA ILE A 111 -6.80 3.81 -5.22
C ILE A 111 -5.87 2.66 -5.59
N ASN A 112 -5.96 1.52 -4.91
CA ASN A 112 -5.11 0.37 -5.20
C ASN A 112 -5.35 -0.19 -6.61
N THR A 113 -6.61 -0.27 -7.05
CA THR A 113 -6.94 -0.71 -8.41
C THR A 113 -6.48 0.29 -9.48
N LEU A 114 -6.64 1.59 -9.23
CA LEU A 114 -6.14 2.64 -10.13
C LEU A 114 -4.61 2.62 -10.21
N LEU A 115 -3.90 2.60 -9.08
CA LEU A 115 -2.44 2.52 -9.07
C LEU A 115 -1.94 1.28 -9.81
N LYS A 116 -2.57 0.12 -9.57
CA LYS A 116 -2.20 -1.11 -10.26
C LYS A 116 -2.32 -1.00 -11.78
N ARG A 117 -3.41 -0.40 -12.26
CA ARG A 117 -3.70 -0.31 -13.70
C ARG A 117 -2.95 0.83 -14.39
N TYR A 118 -2.87 2.00 -13.76
CA TYR A 118 -2.30 3.20 -14.37
C TYR A 118 -0.79 3.33 -14.17
N VAL A 119 -0.22 2.72 -13.11
CA VAL A 119 1.20 2.86 -12.78
C VAL A 119 1.92 1.50 -12.81
N ILE A 120 1.52 0.54 -11.98
CA ILE A 120 2.29 -0.69 -11.75
C ILE A 120 2.38 -1.55 -13.01
N GLN A 121 1.25 -1.80 -13.69
CA GLN A 121 1.23 -2.63 -14.89
C GLN A 121 2.10 -2.08 -16.04
N PRO A 122 2.01 -0.79 -16.42
CA PRO A 122 2.91 -0.18 -17.41
C PRO A 122 4.39 -0.26 -17.03
N VAL A 123 4.70 0.00 -15.76
CA VAL A 123 6.08 -0.09 -15.25
C VAL A 123 6.60 -1.52 -15.38
N ASN A 124 5.79 -2.53 -15.04
CA ASN A 124 6.17 -3.93 -15.19
C ASN A 124 6.42 -4.33 -16.64
N VAL A 125 5.67 -3.79 -17.61
CA VAL A 125 5.91 -4.00 -19.04
C VAL A 125 7.28 -3.45 -19.45
N LEU A 126 7.59 -2.21 -19.05
CA LEU A 126 8.88 -1.58 -19.35
C LEU A 126 10.04 -2.34 -18.68
N SER A 127 9.89 -2.73 -17.41
CA SER A 127 10.90 -3.51 -16.69
C SER A 127 11.12 -4.88 -17.34
N GLY A 128 10.05 -5.60 -17.71
CA GLY A 128 10.17 -6.89 -18.39
C GLY A 128 10.85 -6.77 -19.76
N LEU A 129 10.58 -5.68 -20.49
CA LEU A 129 11.25 -5.41 -21.76
C LEU A 129 12.73 -5.07 -21.56
N ALA A 130 13.08 -4.31 -20.52
CA ALA A 130 14.48 -4.06 -20.17
C ALA A 130 15.25 -5.35 -19.86
N ASP A 131 14.63 -6.29 -19.14
CA ASP A 131 15.20 -7.61 -18.87
C ASP A 131 15.41 -8.45 -20.15
N LYS A 132 14.49 -8.33 -21.11
CA LYS A 132 14.62 -8.97 -22.43
C LYS A 132 15.74 -8.35 -23.26
N ILE A 133 15.85 -7.02 -23.32
CA ILE A 133 16.95 -6.32 -24.02
C ILE A 133 18.32 -6.78 -23.49
N ARG A 134 18.40 -7.10 -22.20
CA ARG A 134 19.63 -7.62 -21.57
C ARG A 134 19.93 -9.07 -21.95
N SER A 135 18.90 -9.92 -22.08
CA SER A 135 19.06 -11.37 -22.17
C SER A 135 18.90 -11.95 -23.59
N ASP A 136 18.17 -11.26 -24.45
CA ASP A 136 17.88 -11.66 -25.84
C ASP A 136 18.47 -10.62 -26.80
N GLU A 137 19.02 -11.07 -27.93
CA GLU A 137 19.52 -10.19 -28.98
C GLU A 137 18.43 -9.80 -29.99
N ASN A 138 17.32 -10.55 -30.03
CA ASN A 138 16.24 -10.42 -31.00
C ASN A 138 14.96 -9.79 -30.42
N TYR A 139 15.14 -8.87 -29.47
CA TYR A 139 14.06 -8.15 -28.78
C TYR A 139 13.33 -7.09 -29.66
N SER A 140 13.73 -6.92 -30.92
CA SER A 140 13.15 -5.90 -31.82
C SER A 140 11.65 -6.10 -32.01
N SER A 141 11.18 -7.34 -32.08
CA SER A 141 9.75 -7.68 -32.14
C SER A 141 8.96 -7.27 -30.90
N ASP A 142 9.59 -7.30 -29.72
CA ASP A 142 8.95 -6.89 -28.46
C ASP A 142 8.80 -5.35 -28.36
N LEU A 143 9.63 -4.58 -29.08
CA LEU A 143 9.51 -3.12 -29.16
C LEU A 143 8.27 -2.66 -29.96
N GLU A 144 7.76 -3.52 -30.82
CA GLU A 144 6.53 -3.29 -31.60
C GLU A 144 5.29 -3.90 -30.95
N SER A 145 5.42 -4.47 -29.74
CA SER A 145 4.30 -5.08 -29.04
C SER A 145 3.17 -4.08 -28.75
N ASP A 146 1.91 -4.54 -28.92
CA ASP A 146 0.70 -3.77 -28.61
C ASP A 146 0.73 -3.23 -27.16
N ALA A 147 1.31 -4.00 -26.24
CA ALA A 147 1.46 -3.60 -24.84
C ALA A 147 2.32 -2.35 -24.70
N LEU A 148 3.48 -2.29 -25.35
CA LEU A 148 4.33 -1.09 -25.32
C LEU A 148 3.68 0.07 -26.08
N GLN A 149 3.04 -0.21 -27.22
CA GLN A 149 2.37 0.82 -28.02
C GLN A 149 1.24 1.51 -27.23
N SER A 150 0.45 0.74 -26.49
CA SER A 150 -0.60 1.26 -25.61
C SER A 150 -0.08 2.18 -24.50
N ILE A 151 1.18 1.99 -24.08
CA ILE A 151 1.82 2.86 -23.07
C ILE A 151 2.40 4.11 -23.76
N THR A 152 3.11 3.95 -24.87
CA THR A 152 3.72 5.09 -25.59
C THR A 152 2.71 6.08 -26.16
N SER A 153 1.47 5.65 -26.40
CA SER A 153 0.38 6.52 -26.86
C SER A 153 -0.29 7.32 -25.74
N ARG A 154 0.07 7.06 -24.47
CA ARG A 154 -0.43 7.83 -23.34
C ARG A 154 0.13 9.24 -23.36
N ALA A 155 -0.69 10.21 -22.94
CA ALA A 155 -0.32 11.62 -22.85
C ALA A 155 0.28 12.02 -21.48
N ASP A 156 0.53 11.05 -20.61
CA ASP A 156 1.09 11.26 -19.27
C ASP A 156 2.61 11.06 -19.23
N GLU A 157 3.20 11.30 -18.05
CA GLU A 157 4.64 11.17 -17.81
C GLU A 157 5.15 9.75 -18.11
N LEU A 158 4.32 8.73 -17.88
CA LEU A 158 4.67 7.34 -18.21
C LEU A 158 4.67 7.09 -19.72
N GLY A 159 3.75 7.69 -20.47
CA GLY A 159 3.77 7.66 -21.93
C GLY A 159 5.02 8.33 -22.50
N SER A 160 5.37 9.51 -21.98
CA SER A 160 6.61 10.21 -22.34
C SER A 160 7.85 9.37 -22.03
N LEU A 161 7.93 8.79 -20.82
CA LEU A 161 9.02 7.88 -20.44
C LEU A 161 9.11 6.66 -21.37
N ALA A 162 7.98 6.03 -21.69
CA ALA A 162 7.94 4.88 -22.59
C ALA A 162 8.41 5.23 -24.02
N GLN A 163 8.08 6.43 -24.52
CA GLN A 163 8.57 6.89 -25.82
C GLN A 163 10.09 7.07 -25.83
N VAL A 164 10.64 7.70 -24.80
CA VAL A 164 12.09 7.85 -24.63
C VAL A 164 12.77 6.49 -24.50
N PHE A 165 12.21 5.58 -23.72
CA PHE A 165 12.70 4.21 -23.57
C PHE A 165 12.71 3.45 -24.89
N ARG A 166 11.60 3.47 -25.65
CA ARG A 166 11.52 2.82 -26.97
C ARG A 166 12.58 3.36 -27.93
N LYS A 167 12.78 4.69 -27.95
CA LYS A 167 13.80 5.33 -28.78
C LYS A 167 15.20 4.84 -28.40
N MET A 168 15.51 4.80 -27.11
CA MET A 168 16.79 4.28 -26.61
C MET A 168 17.00 2.81 -27.00
N ALA A 169 16.01 1.94 -26.78
CA ALA A 169 16.10 0.52 -27.11
C ALA A 169 16.32 0.28 -28.61
N THR A 170 15.62 1.05 -29.46
CA THR A 170 15.78 0.99 -30.92
C THR A 170 17.19 1.42 -31.36
N GLU A 171 17.71 2.49 -30.76
CA GLU A 171 19.05 2.99 -31.06
C GLU A 171 20.13 2.01 -30.61
N VAL A 172 19.99 1.40 -29.43
CA VAL A 172 20.89 0.35 -28.94
C VAL A 172 20.89 -0.84 -29.91
N HIS A 173 19.71 -1.33 -30.31
CA HIS A 173 19.60 -2.42 -31.28
C HIS A 173 20.30 -2.10 -32.61
N THR A 174 20.10 -0.88 -33.12
CA THR A 174 20.72 -0.44 -34.37
C THR A 174 22.24 -0.36 -34.24
N ARG A 175 22.75 0.20 -33.13
CA ARG A 175 24.20 0.31 -32.87
C ARG A 175 24.85 -1.06 -32.70
N THR A 176 24.24 -1.99 -31.97
CA THR A 176 24.79 -3.35 -31.81
C THR A 176 24.77 -4.11 -33.13
N GLY A 177 23.72 -3.97 -33.95
CA GLY A 177 23.66 -4.53 -35.30
C GLY A 177 24.74 -3.98 -36.24
N MET A 178 24.94 -2.66 -36.25
CA MET A 178 26.01 -2.02 -37.02
C MET A 178 27.40 -2.51 -36.60
N LEU A 179 27.67 -2.57 -35.28
CA LEU A 179 28.93 -3.07 -34.74
C LEU A 179 29.18 -4.53 -35.14
N LYS A 180 28.16 -5.40 -35.08
CA LYS A 180 28.28 -6.80 -35.53
C LYS A 180 28.62 -6.90 -37.01
N ASN A 181 27.96 -6.12 -37.85
CA ASN A 181 28.25 -6.11 -39.29
C ASN A 181 29.68 -5.63 -39.57
N GLN A 182 30.16 -4.61 -38.86
CA GLN A 182 31.54 -4.15 -38.96
C GLN A 182 32.53 -5.23 -38.53
N VAL A 183 32.29 -5.92 -37.41
CA VAL A 183 33.13 -7.03 -36.94
C VAL A 183 33.15 -8.18 -37.96
N ASN A 184 32.00 -8.58 -38.51
CA ASN A 184 31.92 -9.63 -39.52
C ASN A 184 32.66 -9.25 -40.82
N GLN A 185 32.52 -8.01 -41.28
CA GLN A 185 33.27 -7.52 -42.43
C GLN A 185 34.78 -7.53 -42.17
N LEU A 186 35.21 -7.13 -40.97
CA LEU A 186 36.61 -7.18 -40.56
C LEU A 186 37.13 -8.62 -40.56
N ILE A 187 36.36 -9.59 -40.04
CA ILE A 187 36.72 -11.02 -40.05
C ILE A 187 36.91 -11.52 -41.49
N ILE A 188 35.93 -11.27 -42.38
CA ILE A 188 36.01 -11.70 -43.79
C ILE A 188 37.25 -11.12 -44.46
N LYS A 189 37.54 -9.83 -44.22
CA LYS A 189 38.71 -9.17 -44.78
C LYS A 189 40.03 -9.76 -44.25
N ILE A 190 40.09 -10.09 -42.95
CA ILE A 190 41.25 -10.74 -42.34
C ILE A 190 41.47 -12.13 -42.95
N ASP A 191 40.41 -12.92 -43.13
CA ASP A 191 40.50 -14.25 -43.74
C ASP A 191 40.95 -14.19 -45.19
N GLU A 192 40.47 -13.20 -45.96
CA GLU A 192 40.93 -12.97 -47.32
C GLU A 192 42.43 -12.63 -47.37
N MET A 193 42.90 -11.76 -46.47
CA MET A 193 44.32 -11.42 -46.36
C MET A 193 45.18 -12.65 -46.01
N ARG A 194 44.76 -13.43 -45.01
CA ARG A 194 45.47 -14.67 -44.62
C ARG A 194 45.54 -15.67 -45.76
N ARG A 195 44.44 -15.86 -46.49
CA ARG A 195 44.39 -16.79 -47.63
C ARG A 195 45.31 -16.33 -48.77
N LYS A 196 45.33 -15.03 -49.10
CA LYS A 196 46.27 -14.48 -50.08
C LYS A 196 47.73 -14.71 -49.66
N GLN A 197 48.03 -14.51 -48.38
CA GLN A 197 49.38 -14.72 -47.85
C GLN A 197 49.80 -16.21 -47.93
N GLN A 198 48.92 -17.14 -47.54
CA GLN A 198 49.17 -18.58 -47.67
C GLN A 198 49.37 -19.01 -49.12
N VAL A 199 48.56 -18.50 -50.05
CA VAL A 199 48.74 -18.79 -51.49
C VAL A 199 50.09 -18.27 -51.95
N SER A 200 50.49 -17.05 -51.57
CA SER A 200 51.79 -16.49 -51.96
C SER A 200 52.98 -17.27 -51.38
N GLU A 201 52.82 -17.84 -50.19
CA GLU A 201 53.84 -18.69 -49.56
C GLU A 201 53.95 -20.04 -50.30
N VAL A 202 52.82 -20.66 -50.66
CA VAL A 202 52.79 -21.90 -51.45
C VAL A 202 53.32 -21.68 -52.88
N THR A 203 53.00 -20.57 -53.55
CA THR A 203 53.53 -20.28 -54.90
C THR A 203 55.05 -20.11 -54.91
N ASN A 204 55.65 -19.76 -53.77
CA ASN A 204 57.11 -19.61 -53.62
C ASN A 204 57.80 -20.89 -53.12
N THR A 205 57.07 -21.98 -52.86
CA THR A 205 57.69 -23.27 -52.50
C THR A 205 58.31 -23.95 -53.72
N GLU A 206 59.41 -24.68 -53.52
CA GLU A 206 60.13 -25.41 -54.58
C GLU A 206 59.22 -26.29 -55.45
N PHE A 207 58.13 -26.81 -54.89
CA PHE A 207 57.14 -27.62 -55.58
C PHE A 207 56.45 -26.89 -56.76
N PHE A 208 56.13 -25.60 -56.59
CA PHE A 208 55.45 -24.82 -57.64
C PHE A 208 56.42 -24.47 -58.79
N ASN A 209 57.67 -24.16 -58.45
CA ASN A 209 58.74 -23.94 -59.42
C ASN A 209 59.04 -25.22 -60.24
N ASP A 210 59.06 -26.40 -59.60
CA ASP A 210 59.25 -27.69 -60.28
C ASP A 210 58.11 -27.99 -61.27
N LEU A 211 56.86 -27.75 -60.86
CA LEU A 211 55.68 -27.91 -61.74
C LEU A 211 55.74 -27.00 -62.97
N GLN A 212 56.11 -25.74 -62.79
CA GLN A 212 56.22 -24.78 -63.90
C GLN A 212 57.35 -25.18 -64.87
N LYS A 213 58.47 -25.69 -64.34
CA LYS A 213 59.58 -26.20 -65.13
C LYS A 213 59.16 -27.42 -65.97
N ARG A 214 58.53 -28.43 -65.36
CA ARG A 214 58.01 -29.62 -66.06
C ARG A 214 56.96 -29.31 -67.12
N ALA A 215 56.06 -28.37 -66.86
CA ALA A 215 55.08 -27.92 -67.85
C ALA A 215 55.77 -27.21 -69.04
N GLY A 216 56.82 -26.42 -68.79
CA GLY A 216 57.63 -25.79 -69.82
C GLY A 216 58.38 -26.80 -70.69
N GLU A 217 58.97 -27.83 -70.08
CA GLU A 217 59.65 -28.91 -70.79
C GLU A 217 58.70 -29.66 -71.74
N LEU A 218 57.48 -30.00 -71.29
CA LEU A 218 56.47 -30.64 -72.12
C LEU A 218 56.00 -29.74 -73.29
N ARG A 219 55.94 -28.42 -73.08
CA ARG A 219 55.53 -27.47 -74.12
C ARG A 219 56.62 -27.25 -75.17
N ASN A 220 57.88 -27.22 -74.76
CA ASN A 220 59.00 -27.13 -75.70
C ASN A 220 59.17 -28.43 -76.50
N ARG A 221 58.98 -29.60 -75.87
CA ARG A 221 58.98 -30.88 -76.59
C ARG A 221 57.94 -30.91 -77.70
N LYS A 222 56.73 -30.41 -77.44
CA LYS A 222 55.66 -30.29 -78.45
C LYS A 222 55.95 -29.26 -79.55
N LYS A 223 56.86 -28.31 -79.31
CA LYS A 223 57.25 -27.29 -80.29
C LYS A 223 58.34 -27.81 -81.23
N ASP A 224 59.30 -28.56 -80.69
CA ASP A 224 60.29 -29.32 -81.49
C ASP A 224 59.61 -30.35 -82.40
N ASP A 225 58.58 -31.05 -81.90
CA ASP A 225 57.81 -32.02 -82.69
C ASP A 225 56.97 -31.39 -83.83
N GLY A 226 56.87 -30.05 -83.89
CA GLY A 226 56.07 -29.32 -84.89
C GLY A 226 56.87 -28.58 -85.96
N GLU A 227 58.19 -28.42 -85.78
CA GLU A 227 59.05 -27.64 -86.68
C GLU A 227 59.75 -28.50 -87.76
N ASP A 228 59.64 -29.84 -87.68
CA ASP A 228 60.20 -30.81 -88.63
C ASP A 228 59.23 -31.18 -89.80
N ALA A 229 58.14 -30.44 -89.98
CA ALA A 229 57.08 -30.75 -90.96
C ALA A 229 56.92 -29.75 -92.12
N SER A 230 57.83 -28.79 -92.30
CA SER A 230 57.75 -27.85 -93.43
C SER A 230 59.11 -27.35 -93.93
N SER A 231 59.75 -28.14 -94.79
CA SER A 231 60.65 -27.66 -95.85
C SER A 231 60.37 -28.43 -97.13
N PRO A 232 60.31 -27.77 -98.29
CA PRO A 232 60.93 -28.26 -99.51
C PRO A 232 62.35 -27.72 -99.62
#